data_AF-A0A4W3H2Z4-F1
#
_entry.id   AF-A0A4W3H2Z4-F1
#
_cell.length_a   1.000
_cell.length_b   1.000
_cell.length_c   1.000
_cell.angle_alpha   90.00
_cell.angle_beta   90.00
_cell.angle_gamma   90.00
#
_symmetry.space_group_name_H-M   'P 1'
#
loop_
_entity.id
_entity.type
_entity.pdbx_description
1 polymer ?
#
loop_
_entity_poly.entity_id
_entity_poly.type
_entity_poly.pdbx_seq_one_letter_code
_entity_poly.pdbx_strand_id
1 'polypeptide(L)' 'MEIYGSAVADKLDNNRGILKRRYYRQHCTLELGSYIKDLSVVHTDLSSIVILDNSPGAFTSDVRSVLSRNLHQHRLW' A
#
# COMPACT_ATOMS: atom_id res chain seq x y z
N MET A 1 -11.99 -8.64 -0.13
CA MET A 1 -10.93 -8.57 -1.18
C MET A 1 -9.67 -9.36 -0.82
N GLU A 2 -9.55 -9.89 0.39
CA GLU A 2 -8.39 -10.72 0.80
C GLU A 2 -8.16 -11.93 -0.10
N ILE A 3 -9.21 -12.62 -0.55
CA ILE A 3 -9.07 -13.78 -1.47
C ILE A 3 -8.25 -13.42 -2.71
N TYR A 4 -8.57 -12.27 -3.34
CA TYR A 4 -7.83 -11.78 -4.50
C TYR A 4 -6.40 -11.35 -4.13
N GLY A 5 -6.26 -10.55 -3.06
CA GLY A 5 -4.96 -10.04 -2.64
C GLY A 5 -3.98 -11.14 -2.23
N SER A 6 -4.46 -12.17 -1.53
CA SER A 6 -3.63 -13.30 -1.09
C SER A 6 -3.14 -14.10 -2.27
N ALA A 7 -4.01 -14.45 -3.24
CA ALA A 7 -3.60 -15.22 -4.41
C ALA A 7 -2.49 -14.51 -5.22
N VAL A 8 -2.57 -13.18 -5.34
CA VAL A 8 -1.52 -12.37 -5.99
C VAL A 8 -0.25 -12.35 -5.16
N ALA A 9 -0.35 -12.13 -3.84
CA ALA A 9 0.79 -12.11 -2.93
C ALA A 9 1.52 -13.46 -2.90
N ASP A 10 0.79 -14.59 -2.90
CA ASP A 10 1.35 -15.94 -2.93
C ASP A 10 2.13 -16.17 -4.23
N LYS A 11 1.57 -15.77 -5.36
CA LYS A 11 2.24 -15.88 -6.66
C LYS A 11 3.49 -15.00 -6.77
N LEU A 12 3.46 -13.79 -6.20
CA LEU A 12 4.61 -12.89 -6.18
C LEU A 12 5.69 -13.35 -5.21
N ASP A 13 5.31 -13.82 -4.03
CA ASP A 13 6.27 -14.31 -3.03
C ASP A 13 6.96 -15.58 -3.54
N ASN A 14 6.24 -16.46 -4.24
CA ASN A 14 6.76 -17.69 -4.85
C ASN A 14 7.56 -18.53 -3.84
N ASN A 15 7.00 -18.68 -2.63
CA ASN A 15 7.60 -19.39 -1.49
C ASN A 15 8.96 -18.84 -1.02
N ARG A 16 9.29 -17.57 -1.33
CA ARG A 16 10.54 -16.94 -0.89
C ARG A 16 10.45 -16.39 0.54
N GLY A 17 9.25 -16.23 1.09
CA GLY A 17 9.05 -15.71 2.45
C GLY A 17 9.45 -14.23 2.60
N ILE A 18 9.39 -13.46 1.51
CA ILE A 18 9.71 -12.03 1.49
C ILE A 18 8.53 -11.24 2.06
N LEU A 19 7.30 -11.62 1.72
CA LEU A 19 6.06 -10.97 2.16
C LEU A 19 5.58 -11.52 3.51
N LYS A 20 6.28 -11.16 4.59
CA LYS A 20 6.07 -11.71 5.95
C LYS A 20 4.76 -11.29 6.63
N ARG A 21 4.27 -10.09 6.33
CA ARG A 21 3.01 -9.54 6.86
C ARG A 21 2.17 -9.04 5.71
N ARG A 22 0.87 -9.31 5.76
CA ARG A 22 -0.06 -9.00 4.65
C ARG A 22 -1.27 -8.27 5.19
N TYR A 23 -1.53 -7.11 4.60
CA TYR A 23 -2.66 -6.25 4.96
C TYR A 23 -3.48 -6.02 3.69
N TYR A 24 -4.78 -6.31 3.79
CA TYR A 24 -5.75 -6.14 2.71
C TYR A 24 -6.78 -5.04 3.04
N ARG A 25 -7.76 -4.86 2.15
CA ARG A 25 -8.77 -3.78 2.24
C ARG A 25 -9.51 -3.72 3.58
N GLN A 26 -9.73 -4.84 4.27
CA GLN A 26 -10.38 -4.82 5.59
C GLN A 26 -9.56 -4.15 6.69
N HIS A 27 -8.26 -3.93 6.46
CA HIS A 27 -7.37 -3.22 7.40
C HIS A 27 -7.23 -1.74 7.04
N CYS A 28 -7.88 -1.27 5.97
CA CYS A 28 -7.89 0.15 5.63
C CYS A 28 -8.96 0.87 6.44
N THR A 29 -8.70 2.13 6.77
CA THR A 29 -9.68 3.04 7.37
C THR A 29 -10.54 3.63 6.26
N LEU A 30 -11.87 3.58 6.41
CA LEU A 30 -12.77 4.23 5.46
C LEU A 30 -13.02 5.68 5.91
N GLU A 31 -12.51 6.64 5.15
CA GLU A 31 -12.64 8.06 5.43
C GLU A 31 -13.13 8.80 4.17
N LEU A 32 -14.23 9.55 4.30
CA LEU A 32 -14.84 10.31 3.19
C LEU A 32 -15.04 9.50 1.89
N GLY A 33 -15.40 8.22 2.03
CA GLY A 33 -15.61 7.30 0.90
C GLY A 33 -14.32 6.74 0.28
N SER A 34 -13.15 7.09 0.82
CA SER A 34 -11.85 6.59 0.40
C SER A 34 -11.27 5.60 1.41
N TYR A 35 -10.56 4.59 0.91
CA TYR A 35 -9.82 3.65 1.76
C TYR A 35 -8.42 4.19 2.01
N ILE A 36 -8.18 4.63 3.24
CA ILE A 36 -6.90 5.13 3.71
C ILE A 36 -6.06 3.99 4.26
N LYS A 37 -4.79 3.95 3.87
CA LYS A 37 -3.80 3.01 4.37
C LYS A 37 -3.04 3.68 5.51
N ASP A 38 -3.53 3.50 6.73
CA ASP A 38 -2.85 3.97 7.93
C ASP A 38 -1.59 3.12 8.17
N LEU A 39 -0.43 3.72 7.93
CA LEU A 39 0.85 3.02 8.06
C LEU A 39 1.28 2.83 9.52
N SER A 40 0.69 3.55 10.46
CA SER A 40 0.97 3.38 11.90
C SER A 40 0.59 1.98 12.41
N VAL A 41 -0.36 1.33 11.74
CA VAL A 41 -0.75 -0.08 11.99
C VAL A 41 0.37 -1.07 11.61
N VAL A 42 1.27 -0.67 10.71
CA VAL A 42 2.39 -1.50 10.23
C VAL A 42 3.64 -1.28 11.08
N HIS A 43 3.94 -0.04 11.44
CA HIS A 43 5.10 0.31 12.26
C HIS A 43 4.89 1.65 12.98
N THR A 44 5.35 1.76 14.22
CA THR A 44 5.20 2.97 15.03
C THR A 44 6.12 4.10 14.60
N ASP A 45 7.34 3.77 14.14
CA ASP A 45 8.24 4.74 13.54
C ASP A 45 8.00 4.80 12.03
N LEU A 46 7.31 5.86 11.58
CA LEU A 46 6.99 6.07 10.17
C LEU A 46 8.21 6.50 9.33
N SER A 47 9.34 6.86 9.95
CA SER A 47 10.56 7.24 9.22
C SER A 47 11.33 6.04 8.66
N SER A 48 11.06 4.83 9.18
CA SER A 48 11.69 3.57 8.78
C SER A 48 10.87 2.75 7.78
N ILE A 49 9.79 3.31 7.25
CA ILE A 49 8.91 2.64 6.29
C ILE A 49 8.76 3.47 5.01
N VAL A 50 8.57 2.78 3.88
CA VAL A 50 8.26 3.40 2.59
C VAL A 50 7.00 2.78 2.04
N ILE A 51 6.16 3.62 1.41
CA ILE A 51 4.99 3.15 0.67
C ILE A 51 5.22 3.31 -0.83
N LEU A 52 4.90 2.26 -1.59
CA LEU A 52 4.84 2.30 -3.05
C LEU A 52 3.38 2.12 -3.45
N ASP A 53 2.78 3.19 -3.93
CA ASP A 53 1.38 3.21 -4.34
C ASP A 53 1.20 4.11 -5.58
N ASN A 54 0.26 3.74 -6.44
CA ASN A 54 -0.12 4.53 -7.61
C ASN A 54 -1.30 5.47 -7.33
N SER A 55 -1.89 5.42 -6.13
CA SER A 55 -3.07 6.18 -5.72
C SER A 55 -2.72 7.23 -4.66
N PRO A 56 -2.54 8.50 -5.04
CA PRO A 56 -2.10 9.54 -4.11
C PRO A 56 -3.02 9.76 -2.89
N GLY A 57 -4.33 9.53 -3.06
CA GLY A 57 -5.32 9.63 -1.98
C GLY A 57 -5.32 8.48 -0.97
N ALA A 58 -4.56 7.41 -1.20
CA ALA A 58 -4.51 6.26 -0.28
C ALA A 58 -3.60 6.50 0.94
N PHE A 59 -2.77 7.54 0.91
CA PHE A 59 -1.75 7.84 1.92
C PHE A 59 -1.70 9.33 2.31
N THR A 60 -2.75 10.09 2.04
CA THR A 60 -2.82 11.54 2.28
C THR A 60 -2.57 11.96 3.74
N SER A 61 -2.65 11.03 4.70
CA SER A 61 -2.29 11.23 6.11
C SER A 61 -0.78 11.08 6.40
N ASP A 62 -0.01 10.40 5.55
CA ASP A 62 1.38 9.99 5.80
C ASP A 62 2.35 10.54 4.73
N VAL A 63 2.57 11.85 4.78
CA VAL A 63 3.33 12.61 3.74
C VAL A 63 4.85 12.34 3.75
N ARG A 64 5.37 11.59 4.72
CA ARG A 64 6.83 11.53 4.99
C ARG A 64 7.63 10.48 4.22
N SER A 65 7.01 9.52 3.53
CA SER A 65 7.72 8.42 2.86
C SER A 65 7.36 8.20 1.38
N VAL A 66 6.80 9.23 0.74
CA VAL A 66 6.23 9.12 -0.60
C VAL A 66 7.30 9.25 -1.68
N LEU A 67 7.75 8.12 -2.23
CA LEU A 67 8.33 8.08 -3.57
C LEU A 67 7.17 8.00 -4.59
N SER A 68 6.43 9.08 -4.75
CA SER A 68 5.47 9.21 -5.85
C SER A 68 6.25 9.49 -7.13
N ARG A 69 6.63 8.43 -7.84
CA ARG A 69 6.89 8.58 -9.27
C ARG A 69 5.53 8.83 -9.92
N ASN A 70 5.30 10.09 -10.31
CA ASN A 70 4.22 10.53 -11.19
C ASN A 70 4.23 9.72 -12.50
N LEU A 71 3.65 8.51 -12.49
CA LEU A 71 3.40 7.73 -13.70
C LEU A 71 2.13 8.19 -14.43
N HIS A 72 1.42 9.20 -13.92
CA HIS A 72 0.26 9.81 -14.60
C HIS A 72 0.62 10.98 -15.54
N GLN A 73 1.89 11.37 -15.68
CA GLN A 73 2.31 12.34 -16.70
C GLN A 73 2.79 11.73 -18.02
N HIS A 74 2.92 10.40 -18.12
CA HIS A 74 3.16 9.74 -19.41
C HIS A 74 1.94 8.93 -19.82
N ARG A 75 0.95 9.67 -20.32
CA ARG A 75 -0.03 9.17 -21.30
C ARG A 75 0.73 8.87 -22.59
N LEU A 76 1.08 7.61 -22.80
CA LEU A 76 1.62 6.90 -23.98
C LEU A 76 2.12 5.58 -23.34
N TRP A 77 1.31 4.52 -23.26
CA TRP A 77 0.77 3.68 -24.34
C TRP A 77 -0.64 3.21 -24.00
#